data_AF-A0A4P5TR57-F1
#
_entry.id   AF-A0A4P5TR57-F1
#
_cell.length_a   1.000
_cell.length_b   1.000
_cell.length_c   1.000
_cell.angle_alpha   90.00
_cell.angle_beta   90.00
_cell.angle_gamma   90.00
#
_symmetry.space_group_name_H-M   'P 1'
#
loop_
_entity.id
_entity.type
_entity.pdbx_description
1 polymer ?
#
loop_
_entity_poly.entity_id
_entity_poly.type
_entity_poly.pdbx_seq_one_letter_code
_entity_poly.pdbx_strand_id
1 'polypeptide(L)'
;MTDKDYLNNLRSPTIDNPLRILMSSCLAGTTCGYDGTSYGEYPSALKLLTYDNVKVAKFCPEDFSFGTPREMCDIHGGTGLDVLSGKAKVLTESGVDWTEGMIKASIKMLEFAQTEKIEIAVMMDTSGACGSQVIYDGNRFSENKKYQIGMGVCAAQLVKNGFKVISQRDIASLEIIYSKIDSTHILKNDFKDHHETDWYRNYFKS
;
A
#
# COMPACT_ATOMS: atom_id res chain seq x y z
N MET A 1 11.50 -2.51 2.99
CA MET A 1 11.29 -1.84 4.30
C MET A 1 11.21 -0.35 4.07
N THR A 2 10.54 0.37 4.96
CA THR A 2 10.31 1.82 4.83
C THR A 2 11.61 2.62 4.95
N ASP A 3 11.77 3.59 4.06
CA ASP A 3 12.92 4.50 4.02
C ASP A 3 12.72 5.67 5.01
N LYS A 4 13.00 5.41 6.30
CA LYS A 4 12.81 6.42 7.36
C LYS A 4 13.73 7.65 7.16
N ASP A 5 14.89 7.49 6.55
CA ASP A 5 15.79 8.61 6.27
C ASP A 5 15.17 9.58 5.26
N TYR A 6 14.53 9.06 4.21
CA TYR A 6 13.74 9.89 3.30
C TYR A 6 12.62 10.63 4.04
N LEU A 7 11.87 9.95 4.92
CA LEU A 7 10.78 10.58 5.69
C LEU A 7 11.30 11.70 6.60
N ASN A 8 12.43 11.47 7.27
CA ASN A 8 13.07 12.48 8.12
C ASN A 8 13.56 13.69 7.33
N ASN A 9 13.88 13.52 6.05
CA ASN A 9 14.31 14.59 5.15
C ASN A 9 13.16 15.22 4.34
N LEU A 10 11.91 14.77 4.52
CA LEU A 10 10.76 15.47 3.96
C LEU A 10 10.71 16.91 4.50
N ARG A 11 10.45 17.84 3.59
CA ARG A 11 10.13 19.22 3.91
C ARG A 11 8.85 19.31 4.75
N SER A 12 8.72 20.37 5.54
CA SER A 12 7.44 20.74 6.12
C SER A 12 6.53 21.33 5.03
N PRO A 13 5.37 20.74 4.74
CA PRO A 13 4.46 21.26 3.72
C PRO A 13 3.64 22.45 4.23
N THR A 14 3.16 23.24 3.29
CA THR A 14 2.24 24.37 3.52
C THR A 14 0.95 24.13 2.73
N ILE A 15 -0.09 24.94 2.96
CA ILE A 15 -1.33 24.86 2.19
C ILE A 15 -1.07 25.09 0.68
N ASP A 16 -0.21 26.05 0.33
CA ASP A 16 0.13 26.36 -1.07
C ASP A 16 1.06 25.33 -1.73
N ASN A 17 1.83 24.60 -0.91
CA ASN A 17 2.72 23.54 -1.36
C ASN A 17 2.52 22.29 -0.48
N PRO A 18 1.41 21.57 -0.64
CA PRO A 18 1.05 20.48 0.25
C PRO A 18 1.94 19.26 0.03
N LEU A 19 2.03 18.39 1.03
CA LEU A 19 2.63 17.06 0.88
C LEU A 19 1.67 16.20 0.05
N ARG A 20 2.18 15.62 -1.04
CA ARG A 20 1.35 14.84 -1.99
C ARG A 20 1.49 13.35 -1.73
N ILE A 21 0.39 12.73 -1.30
CA ILE A 21 0.34 11.33 -0.89
C ILE A 21 -0.56 10.53 -1.83
N LEU A 22 -0.06 9.44 -2.38
CA LEU A 22 -0.91 8.43 -3.02
C LEU A 22 -1.41 7.48 -1.95
N MET A 23 -2.71 7.24 -1.88
CA MET A 23 -3.31 6.34 -0.92
C MET A 23 -4.15 5.28 -1.60
N SER A 24 -4.04 4.02 -1.15
CA SER A 24 -5.00 2.98 -1.52
C SER A 24 -6.42 3.46 -1.19
N SER A 25 -7.34 3.55 -2.17
CA SER A 25 -8.65 4.18 -1.95
C SER A 25 -9.45 3.58 -0.79
N CYS A 26 -9.31 2.27 -0.54
CA CYS A 26 -9.96 1.59 0.57
C CYS A 26 -9.51 2.11 1.95
N LEU A 27 -8.26 2.55 2.10
CA LEU A 27 -7.78 3.21 3.33
C LEU A 27 -8.44 4.57 3.56
N ALA A 28 -8.88 5.23 2.49
CA ALA A 28 -9.53 6.53 2.56
C ALA A 28 -11.06 6.43 2.68
N GLY A 29 -11.59 5.25 3.06
CA GLY A 29 -13.02 5.01 3.24
C GLY A 29 -13.81 4.79 1.95
N THR A 30 -13.15 4.68 0.79
CA THR A 30 -13.85 4.31 -0.45
C THR A 30 -14.24 2.83 -0.40
N THR A 31 -15.51 2.54 -0.68
CA THR A 31 -16.13 1.21 -0.72
C THR A 31 -15.73 0.45 -1.99
N CYS A 32 -14.43 0.27 -2.20
CA CYS A 32 -13.84 -0.37 -3.38
C CYS A 32 -13.20 -1.74 -3.05
N GLY A 33 -13.49 -2.31 -1.88
CA GLY A 33 -13.12 -3.68 -1.54
C GLY A 33 -13.80 -4.70 -2.45
N TYR A 34 -13.33 -5.94 -2.47
CA TYR A 34 -13.88 -6.98 -3.37
C TYR A 34 -15.39 -7.20 -3.13
N ASP A 35 -15.84 -7.01 -1.89
CA ASP A 35 -17.23 -7.11 -1.42
C ASP A 35 -17.97 -5.76 -1.38
N GLY A 36 -17.35 -4.68 -1.88
CA GLY A 36 -17.90 -3.32 -1.79
C GLY A 36 -17.77 -2.69 -0.41
N THR A 37 -16.92 -3.20 0.48
CA THR A 37 -16.59 -2.53 1.76
C THR A 37 -15.34 -1.67 1.65
N SER A 38 -15.04 -0.88 2.68
CA SER A 38 -13.68 -0.43 3.00
C SER A 38 -13.12 -1.42 4.02
N TYR A 39 -11.91 -1.97 3.79
CA TYR A 39 -11.31 -3.08 4.56
C TYR A 39 -10.95 -2.78 6.04
N GLY A 40 -11.89 -2.19 6.79
CA GLY A 40 -11.74 -1.68 8.14
C GLY A 40 -11.35 -0.22 8.21
N GLU A 41 -11.29 0.30 9.44
CA GLU A 41 -10.83 1.65 9.74
C GLU A 41 -9.37 1.60 10.21
N TYR A 42 -8.55 2.49 9.65
CA TYR A 42 -7.15 2.66 10.03
C TYR A 42 -6.94 4.11 10.46
N PRO A 43 -7.25 4.48 11.73
CA PRO A 43 -7.22 5.88 12.18
C PRO A 43 -5.88 6.57 11.91
N SER A 44 -4.76 5.86 12.09
CA SER A 44 -3.43 6.39 11.82
C SER A 44 -3.14 6.68 10.35
N ALA A 45 -3.86 6.08 9.40
CA ALA A 45 -3.75 6.44 7.98
C ALA A 45 -4.83 7.48 7.58
N LEU A 46 -6.05 7.32 8.10
CA LEU A 46 -7.18 8.24 7.87
C LEU A 46 -6.90 9.66 8.35
N LYS A 47 -6.14 9.82 9.45
CA LYS A 47 -5.76 11.12 9.99
C LYS A 47 -4.98 11.97 8.97
N LEU A 48 -4.32 11.39 7.96
CA LEU A 48 -3.69 12.16 6.87
C LEU A 48 -4.71 12.99 6.06
N LEU A 49 -5.98 12.57 6.00
CA LEU A 49 -7.03 13.25 5.26
C LEU A 49 -7.53 14.53 5.94
N THR A 50 -7.18 14.75 7.21
CA THR A 50 -7.70 15.87 8.00
C THR A 50 -6.82 17.12 7.94
N TYR A 51 -5.66 17.05 7.29
CA TYR A 51 -4.68 18.13 7.20
C TYR A 51 -4.80 18.87 5.86
N ASP A 52 -4.92 20.20 5.91
CA ASP A 52 -5.09 21.07 4.75
C ASP A 52 -3.81 21.25 3.92
N ASN A 53 -2.65 21.05 4.55
CA ASN A 53 -1.33 21.00 3.92
C ASN A 53 -0.96 19.59 3.40
N VAL A 54 -1.93 18.67 3.32
CA VAL A 54 -1.76 17.34 2.71
C VAL A 54 -2.76 17.18 1.57
N LYS A 55 -2.25 16.81 0.39
CA LYS A 55 -3.08 16.43 -0.76
C LYS A 55 -3.02 14.92 -0.95
N VAL A 56 -4.12 14.24 -0.66
CA VAL A 56 -4.23 12.79 -0.85
C VAL A 56 -4.90 12.47 -2.20
N ALA A 57 -4.13 11.84 -3.09
CA ALA A 57 -4.62 11.24 -4.32
C ALA A 57 -5.01 9.78 -4.05
N LYS A 58 -6.22 9.37 -4.42
CA LYS A 58 -6.77 8.05 -4.12
C LYS A 58 -6.79 7.19 -5.38
N PHE A 59 -6.28 5.96 -5.30
CA PHE A 59 -6.34 5.01 -6.40
C PHE A 59 -6.53 3.56 -5.90
N CYS A 60 -7.41 2.80 -6.55
CA CYS A 60 -7.58 1.37 -6.31
C CYS A 60 -7.26 0.61 -7.60
N PRO A 61 -6.16 -0.17 -7.66
CA PRO A 61 -5.80 -0.92 -8.86
C PRO A 61 -6.83 -1.96 -9.28
N GLU A 62 -7.35 -2.68 -8.30
CA GLU A 62 -8.26 -3.79 -8.53
C GLU A 62 -9.63 -3.26 -9.04
N ASP A 63 -10.15 -2.19 -8.44
CA ASP A 63 -11.39 -1.53 -8.90
C ASP A 63 -11.21 -0.94 -10.31
N PHE A 64 -10.06 -0.32 -10.60
CA PHE A 64 -9.77 0.20 -11.94
C PHE A 64 -9.83 -0.88 -13.05
N SER A 65 -9.37 -2.10 -12.76
CA SER A 65 -9.28 -3.16 -13.79
C SER A 65 -10.48 -4.11 -13.80
N PHE A 66 -11.12 -4.32 -12.64
CA PHE A 66 -12.09 -5.40 -12.46
C PHE A 66 -13.42 -4.91 -11.85
N GLY A 67 -13.51 -3.64 -11.43
CA GLY A 67 -14.68 -3.05 -10.82
C GLY A 67 -14.94 -3.49 -9.37
N THR A 68 -16.09 -3.09 -8.84
CA THR A 68 -16.56 -3.45 -7.50
C THR A 68 -18.08 -3.70 -7.55
N PRO A 69 -18.61 -4.80 -6.98
CA PRO A 69 -17.89 -5.92 -6.36
C PRO A 69 -17.16 -6.79 -7.40
N ARG A 70 -16.23 -7.62 -6.93
CA ARG A 70 -15.39 -8.48 -7.76
C ARG A 70 -14.89 -9.68 -6.95
N GLU A 71 -14.31 -10.67 -7.62
CA GLU A 71 -13.58 -11.74 -6.92
C GLU A 71 -12.34 -11.21 -6.20
N MET A 72 -11.94 -11.89 -5.13
CA MET A 72 -10.68 -11.60 -4.48
C MET A 72 -9.51 -12.22 -5.24
N CYS A 73 -8.38 -11.50 -5.33
CA CYS A 73 -7.20 -12.00 -6.03
C CYS A 73 -5.94 -11.92 -5.15
N ASP A 74 -5.03 -12.85 -5.38
CA ASP A 74 -3.74 -12.95 -4.72
C ASP A 74 -2.64 -13.34 -5.70
N ILE A 75 -1.38 -13.14 -5.32
CA ILE A 75 -0.23 -13.52 -6.14
C ILE A 75 0.12 -14.98 -5.87
N HIS A 76 0.34 -15.74 -6.92
CA HIS A 76 0.79 -17.12 -6.90
C HIS A 76 2.17 -17.28 -7.54
N GLY A 77 3.08 -17.96 -6.85
CA GLY A 77 4.41 -18.30 -7.38
C GLY A 77 5.47 -17.20 -7.25
N GLY A 78 5.26 -16.20 -6.40
CA GLY A 78 6.24 -15.15 -6.13
C GLY A 78 5.61 -13.87 -5.59
N THR A 79 6.23 -12.74 -5.90
CA THR A 79 5.83 -11.39 -5.48
C THR A 79 5.40 -10.53 -6.67
N GLY A 80 5.00 -9.28 -6.41
CA GLY A 80 4.67 -8.32 -7.44
C GLY A 80 5.80 -8.06 -8.43
N LEU A 81 7.07 -8.10 -8.00
CA LEU A 81 8.21 -8.01 -8.91
C LEU A 81 8.30 -9.21 -9.86
N ASP A 82 7.98 -10.40 -9.36
CA ASP A 82 7.97 -11.62 -10.15
C ASP A 82 6.85 -11.58 -11.20
N VAL A 83 5.66 -11.08 -10.83
CA VAL A 83 4.56 -10.82 -11.76
C VAL A 83 4.98 -9.85 -12.86
N LEU A 84 5.59 -8.71 -12.50
CA LEU A 84 6.09 -7.71 -13.45
C LEU A 84 7.21 -8.25 -14.37
N SER A 85 7.87 -9.34 -13.98
CA SER A 85 8.89 -10.03 -14.78
C SER A 85 8.38 -11.27 -15.53
N GLY A 86 7.08 -11.57 -15.44
CA GLY A 86 6.44 -12.73 -16.08
C GLY A 86 6.73 -14.08 -15.41
N LYS A 87 7.16 -14.09 -14.14
CA LYS A 87 7.53 -15.30 -13.38
C LYS A 87 6.46 -15.76 -12.39
N ALA A 88 5.51 -14.91 -12.05
CA ALA A 88 4.41 -15.18 -11.15
C ALA A 88 3.09 -14.70 -11.76
N LYS A 89 1.97 -15.10 -11.15
CA LYS A 89 0.62 -14.77 -11.62
C LYS A 89 -0.23 -14.13 -10.55
N VAL A 90 -1.23 -13.36 -10.96
CA VAL A 90 -2.32 -12.90 -10.08
C VAL A 90 -3.54 -13.72 -10.43
N LEU A 91 -4.00 -14.54 -9.49
CA LEU A 91 -5.16 -15.40 -9.69
C LEU A 91 -6.28 -14.98 -8.75
N THR A 92 -7.52 -15.10 -9.21
CA THR A 92 -8.68 -14.96 -8.33
C THR A 92 -8.83 -16.18 -7.42
N GLU A 93 -9.68 -16.06 -6.41
CA GLU A 93 -10.01 -17.16 -5.51
C GLU A 93 -10.57 -18.40 -6.22
N SER A 94 -11.24 -18.21 -7.37
CA SER A 94 -11.74 -19.28 -8.24
C SER A 94 -10.71 -19.76 -9.28
N GLY A 95 -9.55 -19.12 -9.37
CA GLY A 95 -8.43 -19.51 -10.24
C GLY A 95 -8.39 -18.79 -11.60
N VAL A 96 -9.20 -17.75 -11.80
CA VAL A 96 -9.15 -16.94 -13.03
C VAL A 96 -7.85 -16.12 -13.06
N ASP A 97 -7.16 -16.12 -14.21
CA ASP A 97 -5.91 -15.38 -14.36
C ASP A 97 -6.18 -13.89 -14.61
N TRP A 98 -5.84 -13.06 -13.63
CA TRP A 98 -5.99 -11.60 -13.65
C TRP A 98 -4.66 -10.87 -13.85
N THR A 99 -3.59 -11.60 -14.21
CA THR A 99 -2.23 -11.07 -14.30
C THR A 99 -2.14 -9.86 -15.21
N GLU A 100 -2.66 -9.94 -16.44
CA GLU A 100 -2.61 -8.82 -17.39
C GLU A 100 -3.37 -7.60 -16.91
N GLY A 101 -4.56 -7.79 -16.32
CA GLY A 101 -5.35 -6.71 -15.75
C GLY A 101 -4.60 -6.01 -14.62
N MET A 102 -3.98 -6.79 -13.73
CA MET A 102 -3.21 -6.23 -12.62
C MET A 102 -1.95 -5.47 -13.09
N ILE A 103 -1.28 -5.95 -14.14
CA ILE A 103 -0.14 -5.24 -14.75
C ILE A 103 -0.61 -3.91 -15.39
N LYS A 104 -1.76 -3.90 -16.07
CA LYS A 104 -2.35 -2.65 -16.59
C LYS A 104 -2.68 -1.68 -15.45
N ALA A 105 -3.24 -2.17 -14.35
CA ALA A 105 -3.53 -1.38 -13.16
C ALA A 105 -2.26 -0.76 -12.55
N SER A 106 -1.17 -1.52 -12.48
CA SER A 106 0.10 -1.05 -11.91
C SER A 106 0.73 0.06 -12.75
N ILE A 107 0.71 -0.10 -14.07
CA ILE A 107 1.15 0.95 -15.02
C ILE A 107 0.28 2.19 -14.83
N LYS A 108 -1.04 2.02 -14.73
CA LYS A 108 -1.94 3.17 -14.54
C LYS A 108 -1.72 3.90 -13.22
N MET A 109 -1.49 3.16 -12.14
CA MET A 109 -1.15 3.75 -10.84
C MET A 109 0.17 4.53 -10.91
N LEU A 110 1.17 4.04 -11.64
CA LEU A 110 2.43 4.75 -11.84
C LEU A 110 2.23 6.07 -12.59
N GLU A 111 1.51 6.05 -13.72
CA GLU A 111 1.18 7.27 -14.48
C GLU A 111 0.43 8.28 -13.61
N PHE A 112 -0.52 7.79 -12.81
CA PHE A 112 -1.29 8.61 -11.89
C PHE A 112 -0.38 9.24 -10.82
N ALA A 113 0.53 8.46 -10.24
CA ALA A 113 1.48 8.96 -9.25
C ALA A 113 2.42 10.04 -9.82
N GLN A 114 2.87 9.87 -11.06
CA GLN A 114 3.70 10.85 -11.75
C GLN A 114 2.93 12.14 -12.04
N THR A 115 1.70 12.01 -12.56
CA THR A 115 0.82 13.15 -12.89
C THR A 115 0.47 13.97 -11.65
N GLU A 116 0.14 13.29 -10.54
CA GLU A 116 -0.17 13.94 -9.27
C GLU A 116 1.05 14.43 -8.50
N LYS A 117 2.27 14.18 -9.01
CA LYS A 117 3.56 14.55 -8.38
C LYS A 117 3.66 14.00 -6.96
N ILE A 118 3.37 12.72 -6.81
CA ILE A 118 3.34 12.05 -5.51
C ILE A 118 4.74 11.98 -4.91
N GLU A 119 4.85 12.35 -3.64
CA GLU A 119 6.10 12.32 -2.85
C GLU A 119 6.22 11.02 -2.05
N ILE A 120 5.08 10.41 -1.69
CA ILE A 120 5.01 9.16 -0.93
C ILE A 120 3.69 8.43 -1.17
N ALA A 121 3.72 7.10 -1.13
CA ALA A 121 2.56 6.23 -1.22
C ALA A 121 2.28 5.53 0.12
N VAL A 122 1.03 5.59 0.59
CA VAL A 122 0.53 4.86 1.77
C VAL A 122 -0.45 3.78 1.29
N MET A 123 -0.04 2.52 1.40
CA MET A 123 -0.71 1.42 0.74
C MET A 123 -1.28 0.39 1.70
N MET A 124 -2.38 -0.25 1.30
CA MET A 124 -3.01 -1.34 2.03
C MET A 124 -2.15 -2.60 1.95
N ASP A 125 -1.43 -2.89 3.03
CA ASP A 125 -0.63 -4.09 3.17
C ASP A 125 -1.47 -5.37 3.07
N THR A 126 -0.85 -6.50 2.74
CA THR A 126 -1.49 -7.81 2.50
C THR A 126 -2.35 -7.93 1.22
N SER A 127 -2.59 -6.85 0.46
CA SER A 127 -3.22 -6.93 -0.87
C SER A 127 -2.24 -7.45 -1.93
N GLY A 128 -2.69 -8.33 -2.83
CA GLY A 128 -1.90 -8.76 -3.99
C GLY A 128 -1.57 -7.60 -4.97
N ALA A 129 -2.31 -6.49 -4.91
CA ALA A 129 -2.05 -5.29 -5.69
C ALA A 129 -1.22 -4.26 -4.91
N CYS A 130 -1.69 -3.86 -3.73
CA CYS A 130 -1.16 -2.74 -2.96
C CYS A 130 -0.19 -3.14 -1.83
N GLY A 131 -0.06 -4.43 -1.50
CA GLY A 131 0.78 -4.90 -0.41
C GLY A 131 2.19 -4.31 -0.48
N SER A 132 2.70 -3.74 0.62
CA SER A 132 3.97 -3.00 0.59
C SER A 132 5.12 -3.74 1.28
N GLN A 133 4.80 -4.65 2.19
CA GLN A 133 5.80 -5.44 2.93
C GLN A 133 5.45 -6.92 2.99
N VAL A 134 4.15 -7.23 3.12
CA VAL A 134 3.64 -8.59 3.24
C VAL A 134 2.47 -8.78 2.29
N ILE A 135 2.42 -9.92 1.63
CA ILE A 135 1.28 -10.38 0.82
C ILE A 135 0.95 -11.82 1.17
N TYR A 136 -0.18 -12.31 0.66
CA TYR A 136 -0.49 -13.73 0.69
C TYR A 136 0.39 -14.50 -0.31
N ASP A 137 0.73 -15.74 0.05
CA ASP A 137 1.37 -16.72 -0.84
C ASP A 137 0.28 -17.63 -1.39
N GLY A 138 -0.32 -17.23 -2.51
CA GLY A 138 -1.50 -17.86 -3.08
C GLY A 138 -2.82 -17.42 -2.44
N ASN A 139 -3.86 -18.24 -2.63
CA ASN A 139 -5.23 -17.91 -2.26
C ASN A 139 -5.38 -17.71 -0.74
N ARG A 140 -5.77 -16.49 -0.32
CA ARG A 140 -5.97 -16.11 1.08
C ARG A 140 -7.09 -16.85 1.82
N PHE A 141 -8.01 -17.48 1.09
CA PHE A 141 -9.11 -18.26 1.64
C PHE A 141 -8.81 -19.76 1.71
N SER A 142 -7.60 -20.18 1.34
CA SER A 142 -7.17 -21.57 1.50
C SER A 142 -7.09 -21.99 2.98
N GLU A 143 -7.31 -23.28 3.25
CA GLU A 143 -7.17 -23.86 4.60
C GLU A 143 -5.77 -23.63 5.18
N ASN A 144 -4.74 -23.68 4.32
CA ASN A 144 -3.34 -23.47 4.66
C ASN A 144 -2.88 -22.05 4.29
N LYS A 145 -3.68 -21.04 4.63
CA LYS A 145 -3.38 -19.62 4.41
C LYS A 145 -1.95 -19.28 4.85
N LYS A 146 -1.17 -18.76 3.91
CA LYS A 146 0.24 -18.41 4.11
C LYS A 146 0.53 -16.98 3.70
N TYR A 147 1.40 -16.31 4.46
CA TYR A 147 1.95 -15.02 4.11
C TYR A 147 3.39 -15.15 3.63
N GLN A 148 3.83 -14.22 2.82
CA GLN A 148 5.21 -14.09 2.37
C GLN A 148 5.66 -12.63 2.44
N ILE A 149 6.96 -12.43 2.68
CA ILE A 149 7.58 -11.10 2.57
C ILE A 149 7.61 -10.73 1.09
N GLY A 150 7.01 -9.60 0.75
CA GLY A 150 6.91 -9.18 -0.63
C GLY A 150 5.91 -8.05 -0.83
N MET A 151 6.00 -7.44 -2.00
CA MET A 151 5.08 -6.39 -2.43
C MET A 151 4.04 -6.96 -3.39
N GLY A 152 2.85 -6.37 -3.39
CA GLY A 152 1.87 -6.52 -4.45
C GLY A 152 2.35 -5.88 -5.75
N VAL A 153 1.69 -6.18 -6.86
CA VAL A 153 2.13 -5.78 -8.21
C VAL A 153 2.27 -4.25 -8.35
N CYS A 154 1.33 -3.49 -7.80
CA CYS A 154 1.30 -2.03 -7.93
C CYS A 154 2.29 -1.33 -7.00
N ALA A 155 2.43 -1.81 -5.76
CA ALA A 155 3.47 -1.34 -4.86
C ALA A 155 4.87 -1.61 -5.44
N ALA A 156 5.09 -2.81 -5.99
CA ALA A 156 6.34 -3.16 -6.66
C ALA A 156 6.63 -2.25 -7.87
N GLN A 157 5.61 -1.94 -8.67
CA GLN A 157 5.75 -1.03 -9.81
C GLN A 157 6.18 0.37 -9.36
N LEU A 158 5.58 0.92 -8.30
CA LEU A 158 5.95 2.22 -7.76
C LEU A 158 7.39 2.24 -7.23
N VAL A 159 7.76 1.26 -6.41
CA VAL A 159 9.11 1.16 -5.82
C VAL A 159 10.17 1.01 -6.91
N LYS A 160 9.92 0.18 -7.94
CA LYS A 160 10.83 0.01 -9.09
C LYS A 160 11.08 1.33 -9.84
N ASN A 161 10.16 2.28 -9.76
CA ASN A 161 10.24 3.59 -10.41
C ASN A 161 10.61 4.71 -9.42
N GLY A 162 11.18 4.38 -8.26
CA GLY A 162 11.77 5.34 -7.33
C GLY A 162 10.81 5.98 -6.34
N PHE A 163 9.51 5.62 -6.36
CA PHE A 163 8.57 6.10 -5.36
C PHE A 163 8.81 5.43 -4.02
N LYS A 164 8.59 6.18 -2.94
CA LYS A 164 8.61 5.65 -1.57
C LYS A 164 7.23 5.14 -1.21
N VAL A 165 7.17 3.90 -0.71
CA VAL A 165 5.92 3.22 -0.35
C VAL A 165 6.02 2.78 1.11
N ILE A 166 4.96 3.06 1.87
CA ILE A 166 4.82 2.61 3.26
C ILE A 166 3.48 1.89 3.46
N SER A 167 3.43 1.04 4.47
CA SER A 167 2.24 0.34 4.90
C SER A 167 1.37 1.25 5.76
N GLN A 168 0.04 1.08 5.71
CA GLN A 168 -0.86 1.65 6.71
C GLN A 168 -0.54 1.17 8.15
N ARG A 169 0.25 0.10 8.28
CA ARG A 169 0.70 -0.49 9.54
C ARG A 169 2.06 0.03 10.01
N ASP A 170 2.72 0.90 9.23
CA ASP A 170 4.00 1.51 9.60
C ASP A 170 3.79 2.71 10.52
N ILE A 171 3.38 2.45 11.76
CA ILE A 171 2.96 3.51 12.68
C ILE A 171 4.11 4.45 13.01
N ALA A 172 5.33 3.94 13.21
CA ALA A 172 6.49 4.78 13.49
C ALA A 172 6.81 5.71 12.30
N SER A 173 6.67 5.20 11.07
CA SER A 173 6.86 6.00 9.86
C SER A 173 5.74 7.04 9.65
N LEU A 174 4.49 6.69 9.96
CA LEU A 174 3.38 7.64 9.94
C LEU A 174 3.58 8.77 10.96
N GLU A 175 4.13 8.48 12.13
CA GLU A 175 4.47 9.49 13.14
C GLU A 175 5.55 10.48 12.66
N ILE A 176 6.54 10.01 11.90
CA ILE A 176 7.51 10.90 11.25
C ILE A 176 6.80 11.83 10.29
N ILE A 177 5.88 11.33 9.46
CA ILE A 177 5.08 12.16 8.55
C ILE A 177 4.26 13.19 9.33
N TYR A 178 3.62 12.79 10.43
CA TYR A 178 2.86 13.71 11.29
C TYR A 178 3.73 14.84 11.83
N SER A 179 4.96 14.55 12.25
CA SER A 179 5.91 15.58 12.70
C SER A 179 6.29 16.60 11.61
N LYS A 180 6.13 16.24 10.32
CA LYS A 180 6.41 17.15 9.20
C LYS A 180 5.23 18.05 8.87
N ILE A 181 4.02 17.49 8.92
CA ILE A 181 2.80 18.19 8.50
C ILE A 181 2.13 18.98 9.63
N ASP A 182 2.48 18.68 10.89
CA ASP A 182 1.93 19.33 12.07
C ASP A 182 3.07 19.72 13.02
N SER A 183 3.35 21.03 13.10
CA SER A 183 4.43 21.55 13.96
C SER A 183 4.18 21.37 15.45
N THR A 184 2.95 21.02 15.85
CA THR A 184 2.59 20.74 17.24
C THR A 184 2.62 19.25 17.57
N HIS A 185 2.81 18.38 16.57
CA HIS A 185 2.86 16.94 16.76
C HIS A 185 4.12 16.53 17.50
N ILE A 186 3.95 15.83 18.63
CA ILE A 186 5.05 15.29 19.42
C ILE A 186 5.30 13.86 18.96
N LEU A 187 6.48 13.63 18.39
CA LEU A 187 6.89 12.32 17.89
C LEU A 187 6.93 11.30 19.03
N LYS A 188 6.17 10.21 18.87
CA LYS A 188 6.15 9.08 19.81
C LYS A 188 7.09 7.97 19.33
N ASN A 189 8.17 7.75 20.07
CA ASN A 189 9.25 6.82 19.67
C ASN A 189 9.01 5.35 20.06
N ASP A 190 7.93 5.06 20.76
CA ASP A 190 7.54 3.71 21.19
C ASP A 190 6.75 2.93 20.12
N PHE A 191 6.27 3.62 19.08
CA PHE A 191 5.62 2.96 17.96
C PHE A 191 6.60 2.17 17.10
N LYS A 192 6.05 1.14 16.45
CA LYS A 192 6.78 0.18 15.62
C LYS A 192 6.21 0.21 14.20
N ASP A 193 7.08 0.02 13.22
CA ASP A 193 6.63 -0.30 11.87
C ASP A 193 6.24 -1.77 11.74
N HIS A 194 5.57 -2.14 10.64
CA HIS A 194 4.98 -3.47 10.50
C HIS A 194 6.00 -4.60 10.67
N HIS A 195 7.17 -4.47 10.03
CA HIS A 195 8.30 -5.41 10.13
C HIS A 195 8.94 -5.49 11.52
N GLU A 196 8.63 -4.56 12.42
CA GLU A 196 9.16 -4.52 13.80
C GLU A 196 8.20 -5.17 14.81
N THR A 197 6.98 -5.49 14.39
CA THR A 197 5.97 -6.12 15.25
C THR A 197 6.32 -7.56 15.62
N ASP A 198 5.85 -8.01 16.79
CA ASP A 198 6.09 -9.39 17.24
C ASP A 198 5.44 -10.41 16.31
N TRP A 199 4.27 -10.10 15.75
CA TRP A 199 3.62 -10.94 14.74
C TRP A 199 4.52 -11.15 13.53
N TYR A 200 5.02 -10.07 12.93
CA TYR A 200 5.88 -10.16 11.73
C TYR A 200 7.14 -10.96 12.04
N ARG A 201 7.83 -10.60 13.12
CA ARG A 201 9.06 -11.27 13.55
C ARG A 201 8.83 -12.74 13.86
N ASN A 202 7.73 -13.10 14.51
CA ASN A 202 7.45 -14.49 14.84
C ASN A 202 7.01 -15.31 13.63
N TYR A 203 6.23 -14.73 12.72
CA TYR A 203 5.74 -15.43 11.53
C TYR A 203 6.87 -15.70 10.52
N PHE A 204 7.77 -14.74 10.34
CA PHE A 204 8.88 -14.83 9.38
C PHE A 204 10.23 -15.22 10.03
N LYS A 205 10.22 -15.66 11.29
CA LYS A 205 11.37 -16.35 11.89
C LYS A 205 11.51 -17.71 11.22
N SER A 206 12.40 -17.78 10.24
CA SER A 206 13.03 -19.01 9.77
C SER A 206 14.39 -19.15 10.41
#